data_AF-A0A2T8WT29-F1
#
_entry.id   AF-A0A2T8WT29-F1
#
_cell.length_a   1.000
_cell.length_b   1.000
_cell.length_c   1.000
_cell.angle_alpha   90.00
_cell.angle_beta   90.00
_cell.angle_gamma   90.00
#
_symmetry.space_group_name_H-M   'P 1'
#
loop_
_entity.id
_entity.type
_entity.pdbx_description
1 polymer ?
#
loop_
_entity_poly.entity_id
_entity_poly.type
_entity_poly.pdbx_seq_one_letter_code
_entity_poly.pdbx_strand_id
1 'polypeptide(L)'
;MKRLFLAALLVSISSTSFADTGCGPFLINWKAQDGLARINGHKPETQKITFLKQKGDYDNVNIQWMVPGNGRWLGMDFVARNGKPILNVEVIRKNMDEQREFWTYDCRKVK
;
A
#
# COMPACT_ATOMS: atom_id res chain seq x y z
N MET A 1 -15.73 -56.14 12.58
CA MET A 1 -14.56 -55.71 11.79
C MET A 1 -15.02 -54.73 10.71
N LYS A 2 -14.36 -53.57 10.59
CA LYS A 2 -14.17 -52.77 9.34
C LYS A 2 -15.48 -52.20 8.71
N ARG A 3 -15.65 -50.90 8.42
CA ARG A 3 -14.71 -49.86 7.97
C ARG A 3 -15.32 -48.48 8.25
N LEU A 4 -14.67 -47.66 9.06
CA LEU A 4 -14.88 -46.21 9.08
C LEU A 4 -14.10 -45.63 7.89
N PHE A 5 -14.80 -45.15 6.86
CA PHE A 5 -14.18 -44.37 5.79
C PHE A 5 -14.02 -42.92 6.25
N LEU A 6 -12.84 -42.57 6.78
CA LEU A 6 -12.44 -41.16 6.94
C LEU A 6 -12.01 -40.63 5.57
N ALA A 7 -12.85 -39.81 4.94
CA ALA A 7 -12.45 -38.97 3.82
C ALA A 7 -11.77 -37.71 4.38
N ALA A 8 -10.44 -37.67 4.35
CA ALA A 8 -9.66 -36.49 4.69
C ALA A 8 -9.76 -35.47 3.54
N LEU A 9 -10.61 -34.46 3.70
CA LEU A 9 -10.72 -33.35 2.76
C LEU A 9 -9.53 -32.40 2.98
N LEU A 10 -8.48 -32.54 2.17
CA LEU A 10 -7.37 -31.59 2.08
C LEU A 10 -7.89 -30.28 1.48
N VAL A 11 -8.29 -29.35 2.35
CA VAL A 11 -8.60 -27.97 1.96
C VAL A 11 -7.28 -27.25 1.69
N SER A 12 -6.92 -27.11 0.40
CA SER A 12 -5.80 -26.31 -0.07
C SER A 12 -6.15 -24.82 0.04
N ILE A 13 -5.89 -24.23 1.21
CA ILE A 13 -6.00 -22.79 1.45
C ILE A 13 -4.91 -22.09 0.64
N SER A 14 -5.28 -21.57 -0.53
CA SER A 14 -4.38 -20.75 -1.36
C SER A 14 -4.11 -19.43 -0.64
N SER A 15 -2.91 -19.29 -0.07
CA SER A 15 -2.48 -18.05 0.58
C SER A 15 -2.07 -17.04 -0.48
N THR A 16 -2.89 -16.03 -0.75
CA THR A 16 -2.51 -14.91 -1.61
C THR A 16 -1.49 -14.04 -0.87
N SER A 17 -0.21 -14.27 -1.14
CA SER A 17 0.86 -13.42 -0.63
C SER A 17 0.93 -12.12 -1.44
N PHE A 18 0.43 -11.02 -0.89
CA PHE A 18 0.75 -9.68 -1.40
C PHE A 18 2.22 -9.38 -1.09
N ALA A 19 3.05 -9.18 -2.12
CA ALA A 19 4.43 -8.72 -1.91
C ALA A 19 4.42 -7.27 -1.41
N ASP A 20 5.36 -6.93 -0.53
CA ASP A 20 5.53 -5.55 -0.09
C ASP A 20 6.07 -4.70 -1.26
N THR A 21 5.83 -3.40 -1.21
CA THR A 21 6.29 -2.46 -2.26
C THR A 21 7.28 -1.49 -1.66
N GLY A 22 8.50 -1.45 -2.20
CA GLY A 22 9.52 -0.47 -1.84
C GLY A 22 9.52 0.71 -2.83
N CYS A 23 9.46 1.94 -2.32
CA CYS A 23 9.51 3.17 -3.10
C CYS A 23 10.52 4.14 -2.43
N GLY A 24 11.75 4.21 -2.95
CA GLY A 24 12.80 4.99 -2.29
C GLY A 24 12.99 4.56 -0.81
N PRO A 25 12.91 5.49 0.17
CA PRO A 25 13.04 5.18 1.59
C PRO A 25 11.73 4.66 2.24
N PHE A 26 10.67 4.42 1.46
CA PHE A 26 9.37 3.99 1.97
C PHE A 26 9.09 2.53 1.63
N LEU A 27 8.79 1.74 2.66
CA LEU A 27 8.27 0.38 2.55
C LEU A 27 6.75 0.41 2.77
N ILE A 28 6.00 -0.05 1.78
CA ILE A 28 4.55 -0.17 1.83
C ILE A 28 4.18 -1.64 2.01
N ASN A 29 3.60 -1.96 3.17
CA ASN A 29 3.09 -3.28 3.48
C ASN A 29 1.57 -3.31 3.34
N TRP A 30 1.07 -4.28 2.58
CA TRP A 30 -0.35 -4.41 2.21
C TRP A 30 -1.12 -5.46 3.03
N LYS A 31 -0.46 -6.11 3.99
CA LYS A 31 -0.97 -7.31 4.67
C LYS A 31 -1.71 -7.02 5.98
N ALA A 32 -1.91 -5.75 6.33
CA ALA A 32 -2.62 -5.41 7.55
C ALA A 32 -4.10 -5.81 7.45
N GLN A 33 -4.62 -6.42 8.53
CA GLN A 33 -5.97 -6.97 8.58
C GLN A 33 -7.07 -5.89 8.52
N ASP A 34 -6.74 -4.63 8.81
CA ASP A 34 -7.69 -3.51 8.77
C ASP A 34 -7.87 -2.90 7.37
N GLY A 35 -7.27 -3.49 6.33
CA GLY A 35 -7.40 -3.03 4.94
C GLY A 35 -6.66 -1.73 4.63
N LEU A 36 -5.86 -1.22 5.58
CA LEU A 36 -5.05 -0.02 5.42
C LEU A 36 -3.59 -0.41 5.21
N ALA A 37 -2.92 0.25 4.28
CA ALA A 37 -1.49 0.03 4.09
C ALA A 37 -0.69 0.39 5.37
N ARG A 38 0.50 -0.18 5.52
CA ARG A 38 1.50 0.29 6.50
C ARG A 38 2.67 0.90 5.75
N ILE A 39 2.94 2.19 6.00
CA ILE A 39 4.04 2.91 5.39
C ILE A 39 5.15 3.01 6.44
N ASN A 40 6.28 2.34 6.19
CA ASN A 40 7.35 2.17 7.18
C ASN A 40 6.84 1.66 8.55
N GLY A 41 5.85 0.75 8.52
CA GLY A 41 5.19 0.23 9.72
C GLY A 41 4.10 1.13 10.32
N HIS A 42 4.01 2.39 9.90
CA HIS A 42 2.98 3.31 10.39
C HIS A 42 1.66 3.12 9.65
N LYS A 43 0.57 3.15 10.42
CA LYS A 43 -0.78 3.23 9.89
C LYS A 43 -1.04 4.68 9.42
N PRO A 44 -1.59 4.88 8.20
CA PRO A 44 -1.97 6.21 7.75
C PRO A 44 -3.18 6.72 8.53
N GLU A 45 -3.26 8.04 8.72
CA GLU A 45 -4.43 8.71 9.30
C GLU A 45 -5.62 8.66 8.35
N THR A 46 -5.35 8.83 7.06
CA THR A 46 -6.35 8.73 5.99
C THR A 46 -5.84 7.88 4.84
N GLN A 47 -6.75 7.14 4.21
CA GLN A 47 -6.49 6.38 2.99
C GLN A 47 -7.65 6.56 2.02
N LYS A 48 -7.36 7.10 0.83
CA LYS A 48 -8.34 7.23 -0.24
C LYS A 48 -7.88 6.44 -1.47
N ILE A 49 -8.66 5.44 -1.85
CA ILE A 49 -8.41 4.63 -3.04
C ILE A 49 -9.28 5.16 -4.19
N THR A 50 -8.63 5.48 -5.31
CA THR A 50 -9.29 5.89 -6.56
C THR A 50 -8.83 4.99 -7.69
N PHE A 51 -9.72 4.17 -8.24
CA PHE A 51 -9.42 3.40 -9.43
C PHE A 51 -9.46 4.30 -10.67
N LEU A 52 -8.37 4.33 -11.43
CA LEU A 52 -8.18 5.23 -12.58
C LEU A 52 -8.85 4.71 -13.85
N LYS A 53 -9.18 3.41 -13.89
CA LYS A 53 -9.93 2.77 -14.97
C LYS A 53 -11.17 2.08 -14.39
N GLN A 54 -11.10 0.77 -14.17
CA GLN A 54 -12.20 -0.03 -13.65
C GLN A 54 -12.05 -0.27 -12.14
N LYS A 55 -13.16 -0.39 -11.43
CA LYS A 55 -13.16 -0.69 -9.99
C LYS A 55 -12.42 -2.00 -9.74
N GLY A 56 -11.47 -2.00 -8.80
CA GLY A 56 -10.66 -3.18 -8.44
C GLY A 56 -9.38 -3.35 -9.28
N ASP A 57 -9.12 -2.49 -10.27
CA ASP A 57 -7.89 -2.52 -11.05
C ASP A 57 -6.73 -1.83 -10.31
N TYR A 58 -6.01 -2.61 -9.50
CA TYR A 58 -4.84 -2.14 -8.76
C TYR A 58 -3.60 -1.91 -9.64
N ASP A 59 -3.63 -2.31 -10.91
CA ASP A 59 -2.61 -1.91 -11.89
C ASP A 59 -2.84 -0.48 -12.39
N ASN A 60 -4.05 0.07 -12.18
CA ASN A 60 -4.44 1.43 -12.54
C ASN A 60 -5.17 2.11 -11.37
N VAL A 61 -4.44 2.41 -10.30
CA VAL A 61 -4.98 2.97 -9.04
C VAL A 61 -4.17 4.19 -8.59
N ASN A 62 -4.86 5.15 -7.96
CA ASN A 62 -4.25 6.17 -7.13
C ASN A 62 -4.68 5.95 -5.68
N ILE A 63 -3.73 5.77 -4.77
CA ILE A 63 -3.97 5.66 -3.33
C ILE A 63 -3.29 6.84 -2.65
N GLN A 64 -4.11 7.66 -1.99
CA GLN A 64 -3.63 8.84 -1.28
C GLN A 64 -3.60 8.54 0.21
N TRP A 65 -2.50 8.87 0.86
CA TRP A 65 -2.30 8.73 2.30
C TRP A 65 -1.88 10.03 2.96
N MET A 66 -2.30 10.19 4.21
CA MET A 66 -1.69 11.11 5.17
C MET A 66 -1.00 10.28 6.24
N VAL A 67 0.32 10.37 6.34
CA VAL A 67 1.14 9.51 7.22
C VAL A 67 1.88 10.37 8.24
N PRO A 68 1.93 9.99 9.53
CA PRO A 68 2.75 10.70 10.50
C PRO A 68 4.24 10.52 10.15
N GLY A 69 4.94 11.62 9.92
CA GLY A 69 6.39 11.65 9.76
C GLY A 69 7.09 12.14 11.03
N ASN A 70 8.37 12.50 10.92
CA ASN A 70 9.14 13.02 12.04
C ASN A 70 8.77 14.48 12.33
N GLY A 71 7.76 14.69 13.20
CA GLY A 71 7.29 16.01 13.61
C GLY A 71 6.43 16.75 12.57
N ARG A 72 6.20 16.15 11.40
CA ARG A 72 5.36 16.68 10.32
C ARG A 72 4.59 15.57 9.65
N TRP A 73 3.42 15.89 9.11
CA TRP A 73 2.66 14.97 8.27
C TRP A 73 3.30 14.85 6.88
N LEU A 74 3.20 13.66 6.30
CA LEU A 74 3.55 13.37 4.93
C LEU A 74 2.27 13.12 4.13
N GLY A 75 2.04 13.94 3.11
CA GLY A 75 1.05 13.66 2.07
C GLY A 75 1.68 12.75 1.02
N MET A 76 1.05 11.63 0.71
CA MET A 76 1.61 10.62 -0.18
C MET A 76 0.61 10.20 -1.24
N ASP A 77 1.01 10.22 -2.51
CA ASP A 77 0.20 9.71 -3.62
C ASP A 77 0.92 8.53 -4.27
N PHE A 78 0.41 7.32 -4.03
CA PHE A 78 0.83 6.11 -4.73
C PHE A 78 0.01 5.96 -6.01
N VAL A 79 0.67 6.10 -7.15
CA VAL A 79 0.01 6.09 -8.46
C VAL A 79 0.55 4.95 -9.29
N ALA A 80 -0.27 3.94 -9.54
CA ALA A 80 0.02 2.88 -10.50
C ALA A 80 -0.69 3.17 -11.82
N ARG A 81 0.06 3.10 -12.92
CA ARG A 81 -0.49 3.10 -14.28
C ARG A 81 0.09 1.93 -15.04
N ASN A 82 -0.77 1.05 -15.55
CA ASN A 82 -0.38 -0.19 -16.21
C ASN A 82 0.62 -1.02 -15.36
N GLY A 83 0.37 -1.13 -14.06
CA GLY A 83 1.18 -1.93 -13.13
C GLY A 83 2.55 -1.35 -12.80
N LYS A 84 2.83 -0.10 -13.19
CA LYS A 84 4.06 0.64 -12.89
C LYS A 84 3.78 1.72 -11.86
N PRO A 85 3.99 1.44 -10.56
CA PRO A 85 3.75 2.40 -9.50
C PRO A 85 4.89 3.41 -9.33
N ILE A 86 4.51 4.64 -9.02
CA ILE A 86 5.36 5.66 -8.43
C ILE A 86 4.77 6.11 -7.10
N LEU A 87 5.61 6.67 -6.24
CA LEU A 87 5.19 7.30 -5.00
C LEU A 87 5.64 8.75 -4.97
N ASN A 88 4.67 9.66 -4.94
CA ASN A 88 4.91 11.07 -4.68
C ASN A 88 4.76 11.33 -3.19
N VAL A 89 5.68 12.09 -2.61
CA VAL A 89 5.69 12.41 -1.18
C VAL A 89 5.90 13.90 -1.00
N GLU A 90 5.03 14.53 -0.23
CA GLU A 90 5.11 15.93 0.19
C GLU A 90 5.16 16.03 1.70
N VAL A 91 6.08 16.85 2.22
CA VAL A 91 6.02 17.28 3.63
C VAL A 91 4.95 18.35 3.74
N ILE A 92 3.91 18.08 4.55
CA ILE A 92 2.81 19.03 4.70
C ILE A 92 3.33 20.31 5.34
N ARG A 93 3.10 21.43 4.64
CA ARG A 93 3.52 22.77 5.06
C ARG A 93 2.65 23.29 6.21
N LYS A 94 3.26 24.06 7.11
CA LYS A 94 2.58 24.72 8.23
C LYS A 94 1.86 25.99 7.77
N ASN A 95 2.36 26.62 6.71
CA ASN A 95 1.79 27.81 6.08
C ASN A 95 2.20 27.88 4.61
N MET A 96 1.70 28.87 3.87
CA MET A 96 1.94 28.99 2.42
C MET A 96 3.31 29.58 2.05
N ASP A 97 3.98 30.24 2.99
CA ASP A 97 5.29 30.86 2.79
C ASP A 97 6.44 29.86 2.90
N GLU A 98 6.18 28.72 3.53
CA GLU A 98 7.14 27.63 3.65
C GLU A 98 7.46 27.00 2.29
N GLN A 99 8.75 26.72 2.08
CA GLN A 99 9.22 26.05 0.88
C GLN A 99 8.59 24.65 0.78
N ARG A 100 8.17 24.29 -0.45
CA ARG A 100 7.63 22.97 -0.72
C ARG A 100 8.75 21.93 -0.78
N GLU A 101 8.64 20.91 0.06
CA GLU A 101 9.51 19.74 0.06
C GLU A 101 8.74 18.55 -0.53
N PHE A 102 9.18 18.10 -1.70
CA PHE A 102 8.50 17.08 -2.49
C PHE A 102 9.47 16.17 -3.21
N TRP A 103 9.16 14.88 -3.26
CA TRP A 103 9.94 13.87 -3.99
C TRP A 103 9.03 12.88 -4.72
N THR A 104 9.54 12.33 -5.82
CA THR A 104 8.92 11.23 -6.56
C THR A 104 9.88 10.04 -6.57
N TYR A 105 9.36 8.86 -6.26
CA TYR A 105 10.12 7.62 -6.23
C TYR A 105 9.51 6.57 -7.14
N ASP A 106 10.34 5.88 -7.90
CA ASP A 106 9.94 4.65 -8.56
C ASP A 106 9.72 3.55 -7.52
N CYS A 107 8.63 2.81 -7.69
CA CYS A 107 8.28 1.71 -6.81
C CYS A 107 8.62 0.37 -7.45
N ARG A 108 9.08 -0.57 -6.62
CA ARG A 108 9.35 -1.96 -7.01
C ARG A 108 8.79 -2.93 -5.98
N LYS A 109 8.36 -4.09 -6.44
CA LYS A 109 8.03 -5.20 -5.53
C LYS A 109 9.29 -5.60 -4.78
N VAL A 110 9.18 -5.76 -3.47
CA VAL A 110 10.24 -6.28 -2.60
C VAL A 110 9.77 -7.59 -1.98
N LYS A 111 10.74 -8.46 -1.67
CA LYS A 111 10.49 -9.79 -1.12
C LYS A 111 10.26 -9.71 0.38
#